data_AF-A0A9D8C6P7-F1
#
_entry.id   AF-A0A9D8C6P7-F1
#
_cell.length_a   1.000
_cell.length_b   1.000
_cell.length_c   1.000
_cell.angle_alpha   90.00
_cell.angle_beta   90.00
_cell.angle_gamma   90.00
#
_symmetry.space_group_name_H-M   'P 1'
#
loop_
_entity.id
_entity.type
_entity.pdbx_description
1 polymer ?
#
loop_
_entity_poly.entity_id
_entity_poly.type
_entity_poly.pdbx_seq_one_letter_code
_entity_poly.pdbx_strand_id
1 'polypeptide(L)'
;MSAPDRRELLRGLAGAATIALAPGVTLHVFEAQARAPDQKVSAKTRWGMLIDVGKCGDGCTACVEACKTENGWGGGTRSRTDAQWIRALTVRDPKTKAAVTLPMMCQHCANPPCVDVCPTGASFRRADGIVLVDKHICIGCRYCVMACPYGARSFVHEAVTDPKPHAPRGKGTVESCTLCVHRIDAGHEPACAEACADRAGGAMLFGDLNDPDSEIAKRVVRYRTVKVRADLGCDPGVAYRNL
;
A
#
# COMPACT_ATOMS: atom_id res chain seq x y z
N MET A 1 -6.67 42.06 -14.63
CA MET A 1 -5.78 40.97 -14.19
C MET A 1 -4.90 41.54 -13.08
N SER A 2 -5.23 41.28 -11.82
CA SER A 2 -4.43 41.74 -10.67
C SER A 2 -3.10 41.01 -10.63
N ALA A 3 -2.01 41.75 -10.42
CA ALA A 3 -0.69 41.17 -10.20
C ALA A 3 -0.71 40.30 -8.93
N PRO A 4 -0.05 39.12 -8.94
CA PRO A 4 0.01 38.25 -7.76
C PRO A 4 0.76 38.93 -6.62
N ASP A 5 0.29 38.69 -5.39
CA ASP A 5 0.83 39.23 -4.15
C ASP A 5 2.26 38.73 -3.93
N ARG A 6 3.18 39.63 -3.55
CA ARG A 6 4.58 39.30 -3.20
C ARG A 6 4.67 38.20 -2.13
N ARG A 7 3.65 38.02 -1.30
CA ARG A 7 3.58 36.92 -0.31
C ARG A 7 3.34 35.54 -0.93
N GLU A 8 2.67 35.43 -2.07
CA GLU A 8 2.51 34.14 -2.77
C GLU A 8 3.82 33.71 -3.44
N LEU A 9 4.57 34.67 -4.00
CA LEU A 9 5.87 34.40 -4.62
C LEU A 9 6.90 33.87 -3.60
N LEU A 10 6.87 34.38 -2.37
CA LEU A 10 7.76 33.93 -1.29
C LEU A 10 7.36 32.57 -0.70
N ARG A 11 6.08 32.18 -0.76
CA ARG A 11 5.63 30.84 -0.36
C ARG A 11 6.03 29.76 -1.35
N GLY A 12 6.16 30.09 -2.63
CA GLY A 12 6.67 29.17 -3.67
C GLY A 12 8.17 28.85 -3.56
N LEU A 13 8.93 29.62 -2.76
CA LEU A 13 10.37 29.43 -2.57
C LEU A 13 10.74 28.47 -1.42
N ALA A 14 9.75 27.95 -0.68
CA ALA A 14 9.99 27.12 0.50
C ALA A 14 10.43 25.66 0.21
N GLY A 15 10.77 25.31 -1.04
CA GLY A 15 11.15 23.93 -1.39
C GLY A 15 12.40 23.77 -2.26
N ALA A 16 13.04 24.88 -2.68
CA ALA A 16 14.22 24.81 -3.52
C ALA A 16 15.20 25.95 -3.21
N ALA A 17 16.34 25.63 -2.61
CA ALA A 17 17.47 26.55 -2.49
C ALA A 17 18.42 26.34 -3.67
N THR A 18 18.70 27.39 -4.45
CA THR A 18 19.68 27.32 -5.53
C THR A 18 20.98 27.96 -5.07
N ILE A 19 22.04 27.16 -4.92
CA ILE A 19 23.37 27.60 -4.50
C ILE A 19 24.26 27.69 -5.75
N ALA A 20 24.71 28.90 -6.11
CA ALA A 20 25.72 29.06 -7.16
C ALA A 20 27.10 28.74 -6.59
N LEU A 21 27.71 27.63 -7.02
CA LEU A 21 29.05 27.23 -6.59
C LEU A 21 30.15 27.87 -7.45
N ALA A 22 29.86 28.06 -8.74
CA ALA A 22 30.75 28.69 -9.72
C ALA A 22 29.91 29.25 -10.90
N PRO A 23 30.48 30.10 -11.78
CA PRO A 23 29.79 30.54 -12.99
C PRO A 23 29.32 29.34 -13.83
N GLY A 24 28.01 29.20 -14.02
CA GLY A 24 27.41 28.08 -14.74
C GLY A 24 27.22 26.79 -13.91
N VAL A 25 27.58 26.78 -12.62
CA VAL A 25 27.40 25.65 -11.71
C VAL A 25 26.44 26.05 -10.59
N THR A 26 25.17 25.71 -10.76
CA THR A 26 24.12 25.90 -9.75
C THR A 26 23.72 24.56 -9.15
N LEU A 27 23.68 24.49 -7.83
CA LEU A 27 23.25 23.34 -7.06
C LEU A 27 21.83 23.61 -6.57
N HIS A 28 20.86 22.88 -7.12
CA HIS A 28 19.47 22.94 -6.67
C HIS A 28 19.28 21.96 -5.52
N VAL A 29 19.18 22.49 -4.31
CA VAL A 29 18.82 21.73 -3.11
C VAL A 29 17.31 21.70 -3.03
N PHE A 30 16.73 20.58 -3.44
CA PHE A 30 15.34 20.26 -3.17
C PHE A 30 15.29 19.64 -1.77
N GLU A 31 14.62 20.29 -0.82
CA GLU A 31 14.36 19.67 0.48
C GLU A 31 13.34 18.54 0.26
N ALA A 32 13.86 17.31 0.06
CA ALA A 32 13.05 16.11 0.17
C ALA A 32 12.64 15.97 1.63
N GLN A 33 11.37 16.20 1.95
CA GLN A 33 10.77 15.96 3.27
C GLN A 33 10.62 14.45 3.53
N ALA A 34 11.73 13.72 3.55
CA ALA A 34 11.78 12.39 4.14
C ALA A 34 11.77 12.53 5.67
N ARG A 35 11.04 11.65 6.36
CA ARG A 35 11.07 11.61 7.83
C ARG A 35 12.46 11.25 8.31
N ALA A 36 12.88 11.81 9.45
CA ALA A 36 14.13 11.42 10.07
C ALA A 36 14.08 9.91 10.41
N PRO A 37 15.15 9.13 10.21
CA PRO A 37 15.13 7.68 10.40
C PRO A 37 14.72 7.21 11.81
N ASP A 38 14.91 8.05 12.82
CA ASP A 38 14.58 7.80 14.23
C ASP A 38 13.18 8.30 14.61
N GLN A 39 12.48 8.99 13.71
CA GLN A 39 11.15 9.49 13.95
C GLN A 39 10.14 8.33 14.08
N LYS A 40 9.64 8.14 15.30
CA LYS A 40 8.60 7.14 15.58
C LYS A 40 7.30 7.47 14.84
N VAL A 41 6.65 6.44 14.33
CA VAL A 41 5.31 6.52 13.75
C VAL A 41 4.26 6.78 14.84
N SER A 42 3.15 7.44 14.47
CA SER A 42 2.12 7.89 15.40
C SER A 42 0.80 7.18 15.17
N ALA A 43 0.10 6.86 16.26
CA ALA A 43 -1.27 6.35 16.22
C ALA A 43 -2.31 7.40 15.78
N LYS A 44 -1.90 8.67 15.63
CA LYS A 44 -2.76 9.71 15.05
C LYS A 44 -3.03 9.44 13.57
N THR A 45 -2.08 8.82 12.86
CA THR A 45 -2.20 8.48 11.45
C THR A 45 -2.76 7.07 11.30
N ARG A 46 -3.61 6.87 10.29
CA ARG A 46 -4.06 5.55 9.88
C ARG A 46 -4.00 5.44 8.36
N TRP A 47 -2.96 4.79 7.83
CA TRP A 47 -2.85 4.61 6.40
C TRP A 47 -3.94 3.71 5.84
N GLY A 48 -4.48 4.09 4.68
CA GLY A 48 -5.51 3.34 3.99
C GLY A 48 -5.48 3.55 2.49
N MET A 49 -6.38 2.85 1.81
CA MET A 49 -6.53 2.94 0.36
C MET A 49 -8.01 2.92 -0.04
N LEU A 50 -8.39 3.80 -0.95
CA LEU A 50 -9.69 3.79 -1.61
C LEU A 50 -9.50 3.36 -3.05
N ILE A 51 -10.21 2.32 -3.47
CA ILE A 51 -10.08 1.73 -4.81
C ILE A 51 -11.39 1.91 -5.57
N ASP A 52 -11.33 2.66 -6.65
CA ASP A 52 -12.44 2.85 -7.58
C ASP A 52 -12.42 1.77 -8.67
N VAL A 53 -13.20 0.70 -8.45
CA VAL A 53 -13.20 -0.43 -9.38
C VAL A 53 -13.86 -0.08 -10.72
N GLY A 54 -14.66 1.00 -10.79
CA GLY A 54 -15.20 1.51 -12.04
C GLY A 54 -14.13 2.10 -12.97
N LYS A 55 -12.94 2.38 -12.45
CA LYS A 55 -11.77 2.83 -13.23
C LYS A 55 -10.79 1.70 -13.53
N CYS A 56 -10.99 0.51 -12.97
CA CYS A 56 -10.17 -0.65 -13.26
C CYS A 56 -10.60 -1.25 -14.61
N GLY A 57 -9.75 -1.08 -15.63
CA GLY A 57 -9.98 -1.70 -16.94
C GLY A 57 -9.89 -3.23 -16.88
N ASP A 58 -10.60 -3.90 -17.78
CA ASP A 58 -10.54 -5.36 -17.92
C ASP A 58 -9.10 -5.82 -18.24
N GLY A 59 -8.63 -6.83 -17.49
CA GLY A 59 -7.27 -7.35 -17.64
C GLY A 59 -6.16 -6.41 -17.15
N CYS A 60 -6.47 -5.29 -16.51
CA CYS A 60 -5.46 -4.37 -16.01
C CYS A 60 -4.65 -4.99 -14.85
N THR A 61 -3.32 -5.05 -15.01
CA THR A 61 -2.38 -5.60 -14.03
C THR A 61 -1.31 -4.59 -13.57
N ALA A 62 -1.45 -3.30 -13.92
CA ALA A 62 -0.42 -2.29 -13.64
C ALA A 62 -0.01 -2.22 -12.16
N CYS A 63 -0.98 -2.27 -11.24
CA CYS A 63 -0.72 -2.29 -9.80
C CYS A 63 0.00 -3.56 -9.33
N VAL A 64 -0.30 -4.72 -9.96
CA VAL A 64 0.31 -6.01 -9.65
C VAL A 64 1.78 -6.00 -10.09
N GLU A 65 2.06 -5.58 -11.31
CA GLU A 65 3.43 -5.55 -11.86
C GLU A 65 4.31 -4.52 -11.14
N ALA A 66 3.76 -3.36 -10.79
CA ALA A 66 4.47 -2.37 -9.97
C ALA A 66 4.82 -2.93 -8.58
N CYS A 67 3.86 -3.61 -7.94
CA CYS A 67 4.08 -4.22 -6.63
C CYS A 67 5.14 -5.34 -6.68
N LYS A 68 5.12 -6.19 -7.71
CA LYS A 68 6.13 -7.24 -7.94
C LYS A 68 7.51 -6.63 -8.11
N THR A 69 7.64 -5.62 -8.97
CA THR A 69 8.92 -4.94 -9.26
C THR A 69 9.50 -4.29 -8.01
N GLU A 70 8.67 -3.56 -7.27
CA GLU A 70 9.11 -2.82 -6.07
C GLU A 70 9.56 -3.75 -4.93
N ASN A 71 8.82 -4.84 -4.71
CA ASN A 71 9.01 -5.70 -3.54
C ASN A 71 9.69 -7.04 -3.86
N GLY A 72 10.03 -7.29 -5.12
CA GLY A 72 10.75 -8.49 -5.55
C GLY A 72 10.01 -9.80 -5.29
N TRP A 73 8.68 -9.81 -5.38
CA TRP A 73 7.87 -11.04 -5.29
C TRP A 73 7.42 -11.54 -6.67
N GLY A 74 7.08 -12.83 -6.73
CA GLY A 74 6.84 -13.55 -7.99
C GLY A 74 8.07 -14.34 -8.45
N GLY A 75 8.00 -14.87 -9.69
CA GLY A 75 9.09 -15.64 -10.30
C GLY A 75 9.36 -17.02 -9.68
N GLY A 76 8.44 -17.52 -8.86
CA GLY A 76 8.53 -18.86 -8.31
C GLY A 76 8.22 -19.94 -9.35
N THR A 77 8.59 -21.18 -9.05
CA THR A 77 8.29 -22.32 -9.94
C THR A 77 6.91 -22.90 -9.67
N ARG A 78 6.20 -22.42 -8.63
CA ARG A 78 4.96 -22.99 -8.13
C ARG A 78 3.80 -22.02 -8.29
N SER A 79 3.32 -21.88 -9.53
CA SER A 79 2.23 -20.95 -9.89
C SER A 79 1.01 -20.94 -8.95
N ARG A 80 0.64 -22.09 -8.35
CA ARG A 80 -0.49 -22.21 -7.40
C ARG A 80 -0.23 -21.68 -6.00
N THR A 81 1.03 -21.67 -5.55
CA THR A 81 1.42 -21.31 -4.18
C THR A 81 2.44 -20.18 -4.15
N ASP A 82 2.76 -19.60 -5.30
CA ASP A 82 3.63 -18.44 -5.40
C ASP A 82 3.02 -17.26 -4.64
N ALA A 83 3.92 -16.41 -4.15
CA ALA A 83 3.50 -15.22 -3.45
C ALA A 83 2.66 -14.31 -4.33
N GLN A 84 1.54 -13.82 -3.79
CA GLN A 84 0.65 -12.88 -4.46
C GLN A 84 0.28 -11.78 -3.46
N TRP A 85 0.94 -10.63 -3.55
CA TRP A 85 0.67 -9.51 -2.63
C TRP A 85 -0.54 -8.69 -3.07
N ILE A 86 -0.77 -8.62 -4.39
CA ILE A 86 -1.96 -8.06 -5.02
C ILE A 86 -2.45 -9.05 -6.07
N ARG A 87 -3.74 -9.37 -6.08
CA ARG A 87 -4.40 -10.21 -7.09
C ARG A 87 -5.46 -9.40 -7.80
N ALA A 88 -5.39 -9.32 -9.13
CA ALA A 88 -6.50 -8.81 -9.93
C ALA A 88 -7.56 -9.90 -10.03
N LEU A 89 -8.74 -9.68 -9.44
CA LEU A 89 -9.85 -10.61 -9.42
C LEU A 89 -10.99 -10.07 -10.26
N THR A 90 -11.53 -10.87 -11.17
CA THR A 90 -12.79 -10.57 -11.84
C THR A 90 -13.92 -11.28 -11.09
N VAL A 91 -14.74 -10.52 -10.39
CA VAL A 91 -15.92 -11.02 -9.68
C VAL A 91 -17.11 -10.90 -10.62
N ARG A 92 -17.87 -11.99 -10.78
CA ARG A 92 -19.08 -12.01 -11.59
C ARG A 92 -20.30 -12.24 -10.70
N ASP A 93 -21.28 -11.37 -10.81
CA ASP A 93 -22.58 -11.57 -10.16
C ASP A 93 -23.28 -12.75 -10.84
N PRO A 94 -23.64 -13.81 -10.09
CA PRO A 94 -24.27 -14.99 -10.65
C PRO A 94 -25.66 -14.71 -11.25
N LYS A 95 -26.37 -13.69 -10.74
CA LYS A 95 -27.73 -13.30 -11.16
C LYS A 95 -27.70 -12.36 -12.37
N THR A 96 -26.99 -11.23 -12.25
CA THR A 96 -26.98 -10.20 -13.29
C THR A 96 -25.96 -10.46 -14.39
N LYS A 97 -25.03 -11.39 -14.18
CA LYS A 97 -23.86 -11.66 -15.05
C LYS A 97 -22.90 -10.47 -15.19
N ALA A 98 -23.14 -9.35 -14.51
CA ALA A 98 -22.22 -8.24 -14.45
C ALA A 98 -20.87 -8.73 -13.89
N ALA A 99 -19.79 -8.26 -14.50
CA ALA A 99 -18.43 -8.58 -14.08
C ALA A 99 -17.72 -7.30 -13.69
N VAL A 100 -16.97 -7.35 -12.60
CA VAL A 100 -16.16 -6.25 -12.12
C VAL A 100 -14.76 -6.75 -11.79
N THR A 101 -13.75 -6.07 -12.31
CA THR A 101 -12.35 -6.39 -12.04
C THR A 101 -11.88 -5.50 -10.89
N LEU A 102 -11.34 -6.12 -9.83
CA LEU A 102 -10.86 -5.42 -8.65
C LEU A 102 -9.53 -6.00 -8.15
N PRO A 103 -8.59 -5.15 -7.72
CA PRO A 103 -7.37 -5.60 -7.05
C PRO A 103 -7.66 -5.94 -5.58
N MET A 104 -7.39 -7.19 -5.21
CA MET A 104 -7.46 -7.67 -3.83
C MET A 104 -6.06 -7.85 -3.26
N MET A 105 -5.79 -7.15 -2.16
CA MET A 105 -4.51 -7.14 -1.46
C MET A 105 -4.71 -7.26 0.05
N CYS A 106 -3.64 -7.17 0.85
CA CYS A 106 -3.77 -7.05 2.30
C CYS A 106 -4.60 -5.80 2.65
N GLN A 107 -5.64 -5.98 3.44
CA GLN A 107 -6.58 -4.91 3.76
C GLN A 107 -6.12 -4.05 4.96
N HIS A 108 -4.94 -4.33 5.54
CA HIS A 108 -4.38 -3.67 6.73
C HIS A 108 -5.44 -3.35 7.80
N CYS A 109 -6.11 -4.42 8.26
CA CYS A 109 -7.24 -4.37 9.19
C CYS A 109 -6.84 -3.73 10.52
N ALA A 110 -7.76 -2.94 11.12
CA ALA A 110 -7.55 -2.43 12.47
C ALA A 110 -7.69 -3.52 13.54
N ASN A 111 -8.53 -4.52 13.30
CA ASN A 111 -8.61 -5.73 14.14
C ASN A 111 -8.16 -6.93 13.29
N PRO A 112 -6.84 -7.11 13.06
CA PRO A 112 -6.33 -8.13 12.14
C PRO A 112 -6.29 -9.52 12.79
N PRO A 113 -7.19 -10.46 12.43
CA PRO A 113 -7.18 -11.81 13.02
C PRO A 113 -5.87 -12.55 12.75
N CYS A 114 -5.20 -12.23 11.64
CA CYS A 114 -3.89 -12.80 11.29
C CYS A 114 -2.76 -12.39 12.24
N VAL A 115 -2.90 -11.30 13.01
CA VAL A 115 -1.97 -10.91 14.08
C VAL A 115 -2.31 -11.69 15.34
N ASP A 116 -3.59 -11.74 15.72
CA ASP A 116 -4.06 -12.39 16.95
C ASP A 116 -3.71 -13.88 17.02
N VAL A 117 -3.70 -14.58 15.88
CA VAL A 117 -3.37 -16.02 15.82
C VAL A 117 -1.87 -16.30 15.76
N CYS A 118 -0.99 -15.29 15.74
CA CYS A 118 0.45 -15.50 15.56
C CYS A 118 1.12 -15.87 16.90
N PRO A 119 1.59 -17.12 17.08
CA PRO A 119 2.07 -17.58 18.39
C PRO A 119 3.41 -16.95 18.81
N THR A 120 4.20 -16.43 17.86
CA THR A 120 5.50 -15.83 18.13
C THR A 120 5.49 -14.30 18.18
N GLY A 121 4.34 -13.67 17.89
CA GLY A 121 4.28 -12.22 17.69
C GLY A 121 4.91 -11.73 16.38
N ALA A 122 5.29 -12.64 15.47
CA ALA A 122 5.87 -12.27 14.17
C ALA A 122 4.93 -11.41 13.33
N SER A 123 3.62 -11.68 13.33
CA SER A 123 2.64 -10.77 12.72
C SER A 123 2.29 -9.69 13.73
N PHE A 124 2.38 -8.43 13.32
CA PHE A 124 2.05 -7.29 14.19
C PHE A 124 1.41 -6.16 13.39
N ARG A 125 0.76 -5.24 14.09
CA ARG A 125 0.24 -3.99 13.54
C ARG A 125 1.06 -2.83 14.07
N ARG A 126 1.60 -2.03 13.17
CA ARG A 126 2.34 -0.81 13.49
C ARG A 126 1.37 0.28 13.99
N ALA A 127 1.87 1.28 14.71
CA ALA A 127 1.00 2.29 15.33
C ALA A 127 0.13 3.05 14.31
N ASP A 128 0.62 3.23 13.08
CA ASP A 128 -0.07 3.90 11.98
C ASP A 128 -0.98 2.98 11.14
N GLY A 129 -1.29 1.78 11.67
CA GLY A 129 -2.26 0.84 11.09
C GLY A 129 -1.69 -0.18 10.12
N ILE A 130 -0.42 -0.07 9.72
CA ILE A 130 0.19 -1.01 8.76
C ILE A 130 0.45 -2.36 9.45
N VAL A 131 -0.24 -3.40 8.96
CA VAL A 131 0.01 -4.79 9.34
C VAL A 131 1.25 -5.36 8.63
N LEU A 132 2.20 -5.89 9.38
CA LEU A 132 3.48 -6.43 8.91
C LEU A 132 3.74 -7.86 9.44
N VAL A 133 4.82 -8.47 8.95
CA VAL A 133 5.36 -9.73 9.48
C VAL A 133 6.87 -9.56 9.66
N ASP A 134 7.35 -9.74 10.88
CA ASP A 134 8.76 -9.92 11.18
C ASP A 134 9.18 -11.32 10.75
N LYS A 135 10.09 -11.36 9.77
CA LYS A 135 10.54 -12.61 9.14
C LYS A 135 11.62 -13.31 9.97
N HIS A 136 12.28 -12.64 10.91
CA HIS A 136 13.30 -13.25 11.77
C HIS A 136 12.70 -14.15 12.85
N ILE A 137 11.51 -13.79 13.36
CA ILE A 137 10.80 -14.57 14.39
C ILE A 137 9.61 -15.37 13.84
N CYS A 138 9.38 -15.31 12.51
CA CYS A 138 8.36 -16.10 11.85
C CYS A 138 8.79 -17.56 11.74
N ILE A 139 8.11 -18.46 12.46
CA ILE A 139 8.36 -19.91 12.43
C ILE A 139 7.63 -20.64 11.29
N GLY A 140 6.91 -19.92 10.43
CA GLY A 140 6.26 -20.55 9.28
C GLY A 140 5.06 -21.45 9.58
N CYS A 141 4.40 -21.31 10.75
CA CYS A 141 3.26 -22.15 11.14
C CYS A 141 1.99 -21.96 10.30
N ARG A 142 1.92 -20.89 9.49
CA ARG A 142 0.84 -20.58 8.53
C ARG A 142 -0.55 -20.32 9.13
N TYR A 143 -0.72 -20.25 10.45
CA TYR A 143 -2.01 -19.90 11.05
C TYR A 143 -2.53 -18.55 10.58
N CYS A 144 -1.65 -17.56 10.43
CA CYS A 144 -2.00 -16.24 9.90
C CYS A 144 -2.46 -16.28 8.43
N VAL A 145 -2.07 -17.29 7.65
CA VAL A 145 -2.54 -17.51 6.28
C VAL A 145 -3.99 -17.99 6.30
N MET A 146 -4.30 -18.95 7.16
CA MET A 146 -5.66 -19.49 7.32
C MET A 146 -6.62 -18.48 7.95
N ALA A 147 -6.15 -17.68 8.91
CA ALA A 147 -6.99 -16.71 9.60
C ALA A 147 -7.33 -15.47 8.77
N CYS A 148 -6.61 -15.20 7.68
CA CYS A 148 -6.86 -14.01 6.85
C CYS A 148 -8.10 -14.23 5.96
N PRO A 149 -9.22 -13.52 6.18
CA PRO A 149 -10.45 -13.75 5.42
C PRO A 149 -10.35 -13.34 3.94
N TYR A 150 -9.29 -12.59 3.59
CA TYR A 150 -9.02 -12.13 2.24
C TYR A 150 -8.03 -13.04 1.51
N GLY A 151 -7.40 -14.01 2.18
CA GLY A 151 -6.32 -14.81 1.57
C GLY A 151 -5.14 -13.95 1.08
N ALA A 152 -4.81 -12.89 1.82
CA ALA A 152 -3.81 -11.89 1.42
C ALA A 152 -2.39 -12.17 1.95
N ARG A 153 -2.20 -13.30 2.63
CA ARG A 153 -0.92 -13.76 3.18
C ARG A 153 -0.43 -14.91 2.31
N SER A 154 0.83 -14.88 1.92
CA SER A 154 1.48 -15.91 1.11
C SER A 154 2.60 -16.56 1.90
N PHE A 155 2.80 -17.87 1.75
CA PHE A 155 3.92 -18.57 2.35
C PHE A 155 5.05 -18.73 1.33
N VAL A 156 6.29 -18.44 1.73
CA VAL A 156 7.45 -18.58 0.87
C VAL A 156 7.95 -20.03 0.90
N HIS A 157 7.57 -20.80 -0.11
CA HIS A 157 7.91 -22.23 -0.22
C HIS A 157 9.35 -22.51 -0.64
N GLU A 158 9.96 -21.57 -1.38
CA GLU A 158 11.22 -21.78 -2.08
C GLU A 158 12.29 -20.82 -1.55
N ALA A 159 13.56 -21.15 -1.79
CA ALA A 159 14.64 -20.22 -1.48
C ALA A 159 14.52 -19.00 -2.39
N VAL A 160 14.59 -17.80 -1.82
CA VAL A 160 14.59 -16.55 -2.58
C VAL A 160 16.03 -16.12 -2.77
N THR A 161 16.45 -16.00 -4.03
CA THR A 161 17.75 -15.44 -4.41
C THR A 161 17.64 -13.93 -4.53
N ASP A 162 18.60 -13.20 -3.95
CA ASP A 162 18.68 -11.73 -4.02
C ASP A 162 17.39 -11.01 -3.56
N PRO A 163 16.91 -11.23 -2.32
CA PRO A 163 15.75 -10.51 -1.82
C PRO A 163 16.07 -9.01 -1.68
N LYS A 164 15.09 -8.16 -2.01
CA LYS A 164 15.22 -6.71 -1.83
C LYS A 164 15.45 -6.37 -0.35
N PRO A 165 16.43 -5.51 0.01
CA PRO A 165 16.74 -5.22 1.42
C PRO A 165 15.56 -4.66 2.22
N HIS A 166 14.73 -3.82 1.60
CA HIS A 166 13.55 -3.22 2.21
C HIS A 166 12.32 -4.15 2.27
N ALA A 167 12.34 -5.24 1.51
CA ALA A 167 11.30 -6.26 1.49
C ALA A 167 11.96 -7.64 1.61
N PRO A 168 12.67 -7.93 2.72
CA PRO A 168 13.47 -9.15 2.84
C PRO A 168 12.57 -10.36 2.68
N ARG A 169 12.92 -11.40 1.92
CA ARG A 169 12.09 -12.61 1.74
C ARG A 169 12.92 -13.82 2.12
N GLY A 170 12.30 -14.80 2.78
CA GLY A 170 13.00 -16.00 3.24
C GLY A 170 12.11 -17.23 3.17
N LYS A 171 12.68 -18.34 2.70
CA LYS A 171 12.01 -19.65 2.69
C LYS A 171 11.52 -19.97 4.10
N GLY A 172 10.29 -20.46 4.22
CA GLY A 172 9.72 -20.83 5.51
C GLY A 172 9.00 -19.68 6.21
N THR A 173 9.00 -18.47 5.66
CA THR A 173 8.31 -17.32 6.26
C THR A 173 7.02 -16.97 5.53
N VAL A 174 6.14 -16.25 6.21
CA VAL A 174 4.93 -15.67 5.61
C VAL A 174 5.21 -14.24 5.18
N GLU A 175 4.67 -13.84 4.04
CA GLU A 175 4.73 -12.48 3.54
C GLU A 175 3.37 -11.99 3.05
N SER A 176 3.22 -10.68 2.93
CA SER A 176 2.03 -10.02 2.41
C SER A 176 2.39 -8.62 1.95
N CYS A 177 1.44 -7.95 1.28
CA CYS A 177 1.53 -6.50 1.07
C CYS A 177 1.87 -5.79 2.39
N THR A 178 2.89 -4.94 2.34
CA THR A 178 3.39 -4.11 3.45
C THR A 178 2.95 -2.66 3.31
N LEU A 179 1.98 -2.39 2.42
CA LEU A 179 1.61 -1.04 1.98
C LEU A 179 2.80 -0.23 1.44
N CYS A 180 3.87 -0.89 0.99
CA CYS A 180 5.15 -0.25 0.65
C CYS A 180 5.67 0.65 1.78
N VAL A 181 5.68 0.13 3.01
CA VAL A 181 6.09 0.85 4.23
C VAL A 181 7.41 1.64 4.08
N HIS A 182 8.38 1.10 3.35
CA HIS A 182 9.65 1.76 3.07
C HIS A 182 9.51 3.04 2.23
N ARG A 183 8.52 3.10 1.32
CA ARG A 183 8.18 4.30 0.55
C ARG A 183 7.43 5.31 1.42
N ILE A 184 6.45 4.83 2.19
CA ILE A 184 5.65 5.67 3.09
C ILE A 184 6.55 6.40 4.10
N ASP A 185 7.50 5.67 4.70
CA ASP A 185 8.43 6.25 5.68
C ASP A 185 9.38 7.28 5.03
N ALA A 186 9.66 7.13 3.73
CA ALA A 186 10.40 8.10 2.91
C ALA A 186 9.53 9.25 2.36
N GLY A 187 8.23 9.31 2.68
CA GLY A 187 7.31 10.36 2.20
C GLY A 187 6.74 10.13 0.80
N HIS A 188 6.85 8.92 0.26
CA HIS A 188 6.34 8.55 -1.05
C HIS A 188 5.07 7.69 -0.97
N GLU A 189 4.26 7.72 -2.04
CA GLU A 189 3.11 6.83 -2.17
C GLU A 189 3.53 5.37 -2.45
N PRO A 190 2.68 4.38 -2.12
CA PRO A 190 2.91 3.00 -2.51
C PRO A 190 3.03 2.84 -4.03
N ALA A 191 3.97 2.00 -4.48
CA ALA A 191 4.26 1.81 -5.91
C ALA A 191 3.02 1.40 -6.74
N CYS A 192 2.08 0.66 -6.13
CA CYS A 192 0.84 0.29 -6.82
C CYS A 192 -0.12 1.46 -7.03
N ALA A 193 -0.17 2.43 -6.10
CA ALA A 193 -1.00 3.63 -6.23
C ALA A 193 -0.41 4.57 -7.27
N GLU A 194 0.90 4.84 -7.20
CA GLU A 194 1.64 5.65 -8.16
C GLU A 194 1.51 5.09 -9.58
N ALA A 195 1.78 3.80 -9.78
CA ALA A 195 1.63 3.17 -11.10
C ALA A 195 0.18 3.19 -11.61
N CYS A 196 -0.80 3.16 -10.72
CA CYS A 196 -2.22 3.23 -11.09
C CYS A 196 -2.61 4.65 -11.54
N ALA A 197 -2.09 5.69 -10.88
CA ALA A 197 -2.25 7.07 -11.30
C ALA A 197 -1.65 7.32 -12.68
N ASP A 198 -0.44 6.81 -12.92
CA ASP A 198 0.30 7.05 -14.17
C ASP A 198 -0.24 6.25 -15.36
N ARG A 199 -0.61 4.98 -15.14
CA ARG A 199 -0.80 4.00 -16.23
C ARG A 199 -2.16 3.35 -16.27
N ALA A 200 -3.01 3.53 -15.26
CA ALA A 200 -4.25 2.77 -15.11
C ALA A 200 -5.39 3.58 -14.48
N GLY A 201 -5.63 4.79 -15.00
CA GLY A 201 -6.85 5.58 -14.74
C GLY A 201 -6.99 6.18 -13.33
N GLY A 202 -5.98 6.02 -12.45
CA GLY A 202 -6.04 6.54 -11.08
C GLY A 202 -7.19 5.94 -10.27
N ALA A 203 -7.32 4.62 -10.31
CA ALA A 203 -8.30 3.86 -9.54
C ALA A 203 -7.93 3.79 -8.05
N MET A 204 -6.63 3.68 -7.72
CA MET A 204 -6.15 3.60 -6.35
C MET A 204 -5.82 4.99 -5.80
N LEU A 205 -6.42 5.34 -4.67
CA LEU A 205 -6.09 6.53 -3.89
C LEU A 205 -5.56 6.10 -2.52
N PHE A 206 -4.32 6.46 -2.22
CA PHE A 206 -3.69 6.20 -0.94
C PHE A 206 -3.72 7.46 -0.05
N GLY A 207 -3.75 7.30 1.27
CA GLY A 207 -3.65 8.43 2.20
C GLY A 207 -3.95 8.08 3.66
N ASP A 208 -3.95 9.11 4.50
CA ASP A 208 -4.27 9.00 5.93
C ASP A 208 -5.78 9.08 6.17
N LEU A 209 -6.40 7.99 6.63
CA LEU A 209 -7.82 7.89 6.93
C LEU A 209 -8.25 8.75 8.13
N ASN A 210 -7.33 9.09 9.03
CA ASN A 210 -7.62 9.88 10.22
C ASN A 210 -7.46 11.38 9.99
N ASP A 211 -6.79 11.78 8.91
CA ASP A 211 -6.66 13.18 8.52
C ASP A 211 -7.92 13.61 7.74
N PRO A 212 -8.78 14.48 8.31
CA PRO A 212 -10.00 14.95 7.65
C PRO A 212 -9.70 15.78 6.39
N ASP A 213 -8.50 16.34 6.26
CA ASP A 213 -8.09 17.10 5.10
C ASP A 213 -7.55 16.23 3.96
N SER A 214 -7.29 14.95 4.22
CA SER A 214 -6.84 14.01 3.20
C SER A 214 -7.93 13.76 2.15
N GLU A 215 -7.50 13.58 0.90
CA GLU A 215 -8.39 13.22 -0.21
C GLU A 215 -9.14 11.91 0.05
N ILE A 216 -8.49 10.94 0.71
CA ILE A 216 -9.12 9.65 1.00
C ILE A 216 -10.24 9.80 2.04
N ALA A 217 -10.02 10.52 3.15
CA ALA A 217 -11.02 10.71 4.19
C ALA A 217 -12.24 11.45 3.64
N LYS A 218 -12.01 12.51 2.85
CA LYS A 218 -13.05 13.26 2.14
C LYS A 218 -13.89 12.36 1.22
N ARG A 219 -13.24 11.50 0.43
CA ARG A 219 -13.95 10.63 -0.54
C ARG A 219 -14.69 9.46 0.10
N VAL A 220 -14.15 8.87 1.16
CA VAL A 220 -14.82 7.76 1.88
C VAL A 220 -16.12 8.23 2.53
N VAL A 221 -16.18 9.48 3.00
CA VAL A 221 -17.41 10.08 3.53
C VAL A 221 -18.35 10.52 2.42
N ARG A 222 -17.82 11.14 1.35
CA ARG A 222 -18.61 11.71 0.26
C ARG A 222 -19.28 10.66 -0.63
N TYR A 223 -18.64 9.52 -0.87
CA TYR A 223 -19.11 8.49 -1.78
C TYR A 223 -19.53 7.23 -1.03
N ARG A 224 -20.47 6.48 -1.62
CA ARG A 224 -20.78 5.14 -1.13
C ARG A 224 -19.56 4.24 -1.36
N THR A 225 -18.99 3.76 -0.26
CA THR A 225 -17.87 2.82 -0.24
C THR A 225 -18.28 1.53 0.44
N VAL A 226 -17.59 0.44 0.08
CA VAL A 226 -17.79 -0.91 0.60
C VAL A 226 -16.45 -1.42 1.10
N LYS A 227 -16.42 -1.89 2.35
CA LYS A 227 -15.30 -2.68 2.86
C LYS A 227 -15.63 -4.16 2.64
N VAL A 228 -14.75 -4.87 1.95
CA VAL A 228 -14.95 -6.31 1.70
C VAL A 228 -14.99 -7.04 3.05
N ARG A 229 -15.97 -7.93 3.21
CA ARG A 229 -16.19 -8.70 4.46
C ARG A 229 -16.29 -7.84 5.73
N ALA A 230 -16.96 -6.69 5.64
CA ALA A 230 -17.24 -5.84 6.80
C ALA A 230 -17.99 -6.57 7.92
N ASP A 231 -18.74 -7.64 7.60
CA ASP A 231 -19.43 -8.53 8.53
C ASP A 231 -18.52 -9.14 9.61
N LEU A 232 -17.23 -9.27 9.33
CA LEU A 232 -16.27 -9.94 10.22
C LEU A 232 -15.66 -9.04 11.31
N GLY A 233 -16.06 -7.76 11.39
CA GLY A 233 -15.56 -6.85 12.45
C GLY A 233 -14.04 -6.54 12.38
N CYS A 234 -13.37 -6.90 11.28
CA CYS A 234 -11.93 -6.68 11.10
C CYS A 234 -11.56 -5.19 10.92
N ASP A 235 -12.53 -4.36 10.57
CA ASP A 235 -12.38 -2.96 10.16
C ASP A 235 -11.22 -2.73 9.16
N PRO A 236 -11.40 -3.13 7.88
CA PRO A 236 -10.42 -2.92 6.81
C PRO A 236 -9.98 -1.47 6.64
N GLY A 237 -8.69 -1.25 6.40
CA GLY A 237 -8.13 0.04 5.97
C GLY A 237 -8.25 0.29 4.46
N VAL A 238 -8.68 -0.72 3.69
CA VAL A 238 -8.95 -0.61 2.26
C VAL A 238 -10.46 -0.60 2.01
N ALA A 239 -10.93 0.38 1.25
CA ALA A 239 -12.33 0.53 0.87
C ALA A 239 -12.45 0.53 -0.66
N TYR A 240 -13.57 0.04 -1.16
CA TYR A 240 -13.88 -0.06 -2.59
C TYR A 240 -15.09 0.81 -2.91
N ARG A 241 -15.16 1.39 -4.11
CA ARG A 241 -16.35 2.07 -4.63
C ARG A 241 -16.69 1.54 -6.01
N ASN A 242 -17.96 1.65 -6.40
CA ASN A 242 -18.49 1.09 -7.64
C ASN A 242 -18.37 -0.45 -7.71
N LEU A 243 -18.35 -1.12 -6.55
CA LEU A 243 -18.33 -2.57 -6.39
C LEU A 243 -19.74 -3.15 -6.34
#